data_AF-A0A914H0N8-F1
#
_entry.id   AF-A0A914H0N8-F1
#
_cell.length_a   1.000
_cell.length_b   1.000
_cell.length_c   1.000
_cell.angle_alpha   90.00
_cell.angle_beta   90.00
_cell.angle_gamma   90.00
#
_symmetry.space_group_name_H-M   'P 1'
#
loop_
_entity.id
_entity.type
_entity.pdbx_description
1 polymer ?
#
loop_
_entity_poly.entity_id
_entity_poly.type
_entity_poly.pdbx_seq_one_letter_code
_entity_poly.pdbx_strand_id
1 'polypeptide(L)'
;MARRPIPPSVSAEKRIREAQLIIIDEITMLNNTVIEVIDRVCKEMAIRQHKELLFGGKTVIFSGDFKQSLPVVPHEGLAAQVAACFQTSPLFGQFTTMKLTINHRLGKGQQDYMKMCRQIGHGETGEFFWIPPQFLVQSSEDLIDFVYPDFQKLLGNDKELLNRLILAPHIQTCDEINELMMDNVPGQVRDYLSTDKPLDERPLDIDEIESEVAALNQRTDSGMPPHRLRLKNLVKKKITGRAINGTAVGGQVRFFIERTRNVYEDKAPGGLKYERLQFPIKPAFAMTILKGQGQTIRTVGIDLEREVFSHGQLYTAFSRASDGNNVRVYAPNRETDAQGRARVLNIVATNMLQLQ
;
A
#
# COMPACT_ATOMS: atom_id res chain seq x y z
N MET A 1 -7.51 15.44 -33.59
CA MET A 1 -7.57 14.07 -33.01
C MET A 1 -8.88 13.92 -32.26
N ALA A 2 -9.76 13.05 -32.76
CA ALA A 2 -11.07 12.82 -32.18
C ALA A 2 -10.93 12.31 -30.74
N ARG A 3 -11.58 12.98 -29.79
CA ARG A 3 -11.78 12.46 -28.43
C ARG A 3 -12.55 11.15 -28.59
N ARG A 4 -11.93 10.00 -28.30
CA ARG A 4 -12.71 8.77 -28.10
C ARG A 4 -13.71 9.07 -26.98
N PRO A 5 -15.02 8.99 -27.23
CA PRO A 5 -16.00 9.21 -26.17
C PRO A 5 -15.73 8.16 -25.09
N ILE A 6 -15.66 8.63 -23.84
CA ILE A 6 -15.70 7.76 -22.67
C ILE A 6 -17.00 6.96 -22.82
N PRO A 7 -16.98 5.62 -22.85
CA PRO A 7 -18.21 4.85 -22.97
C PRO A 7 -19.16 5.29 -21.85
N PRO A 8 -20.48 5.43 -22.13
CA PRO A 8 -21.43 5.87 -21.12
C PRO A 8 -21.28 4.97 -19.90
N SER A 9 -21.13 5.59 -18.71
CA SER A 9 -20.90 4.82 -17.49
C SER A 9 -22.11 3.93 -17.24
N VAL A 10 -21.99 2.64 -17.58
CA VAL A 10 -22.92 1.61 -17.13
C VAL A 10 -23.08 1.79 -15.63
N SER A 11 -24.32 1.95 -15.16
CA SER A 11 -24.56 2.16 -13.73
C SER A 11 -23.92 1.04 -12.92
N ALA A 12 -23.38 1.35 -11.75
CA ALA A 12 -22.74 0.35 -10.90
C ALA A 12 -23.68 -0.84 -10.63
N GLU A 13 -24.97 -0.54 -10.44
CA GLU A 13 -26.05 -1.51 -10.34
C GLU A 13 -26.12 -2.46 -11.53
N LYS A 14 -26.14 -1.94 -12.77
CA LYS A 14 -26.20 -2.78 -13.97
C LYS A 14 -24.97 -3.68 -14.07
N ARG A 15 -23.77 -3.16 -13.76
CA ARG A 15 -22.54 -3.97 -13.73
C ARG A 15 -22.62 -5.12 -12.72
N ILE A 16 -23.12 -4.85 -11.52
CA ILE A 16 -23.27 -5.89 -10.48
C ILE A 16 -24.31 -6.92 -10.92
N ARG A 17 -25.45 -6.50 -11.47
CA ARG A 17 -26.48 -7.42 -11.97
C ARG A 17 -25.94 -8.35 -13.05
N GLU A 18 -25.25 -7.80 -14.04
CA GLU A 18 -24.72 -8.53 -15.20
C GLU A 18 -23.46 -9.35 -14.90
N ALA A 19 -22.72 -9.04 -13.82
CA ALA A 19 -21.52 -9.77 -13.45
C ALA A 19 -21.82 -11.24 -13.15
N GLN A 20 -21.12 -12.14 -13.84
CA GLN A 20 -21.16 -13.59 -13.58
C GLN A 20 -20.05 -14.05 -12.64
N LEU A 21 -18.92 -13.33 -12.68
CA LEU A 21 -17.72 -13.61 -11.91
C LEU A 21 -17.26 -12.35 -11.17
N ILE A 22 -16.96 -12.48 -9.88
CA ILE A 22 -16.34 -11.45 -9.05
C ILE A 22 -14.99 -11.99 -8.60
N ILE A 23 -13.92 -11.24 -8.86
CA ILE A 23 -12.58 -11.56 -8.37
C ILE A 23 -12.17 -10.46 -7.39
N ILE A 24 -11.80 -10.85 -6.19
CA ILE A 24 -11.23 -9.96 -5.18
C ILE A 24 -9.82 -10.45 -4.87
N ASP A 25 -8.84 -9.69 -5.34
CA ASP A 25 -7.42 -9.93 -5.04
C ASP A 25 -7.03 -9.22 -3.74
N GLU A 26 -5.97 -9.72 -3.10
CA GLU A 26 -5.48 -9.23 -1.79
C GLU A 26 -6.56 -9.17 -0.69
N ILE A 27 -7.37 -10.23 -0.60
CA ILE A 27 -8.49 -10.36 0.37
C ILE A 27 -8.06 -10.14 1.82
N THR A 28 -6.77 -10.37 2.13
CA THR A 28 -6.23 -10.26 3.48
C THR A 28 -6.24 -8.84 4.02
N MET A 29 -6.31 -7.83 3.15
CA MET A 29 -6.39 -6.43 3.56
C MET A 29 -7.83 -5.93 3.76
N LEU A 30 -8.83 -6.72 3.37
CA LEU A 30 -10.23 -6.34 3.50
C LEU A 30 -10.83 -6.80 4.83
N ASN A 31 -11.49 -5.86 5.50
CA ASN A 31 -12.28 -6.17 6.68
C ASN A 31 -13.46 -7.09 6.30
N ASN A 32 -13.72 -8.12 7.10
CA ASN A 32 -14.80 -9.09 6.89
C ASN A 32 -16.17 -8.45 6.66
N THR A 33 -16.45 -7.33 7.33
CA THR A 33 -17.68 -6.54 7.16
C THR A 33 -17.86 -6.08 5.71
N VAL A 34 -16.79 -5.72 5.01
CA VAL A 34 -16.85 -5.32 3.59
C VAL A 34 -17.32 -6.49 2.74
N ILE A 35 -16.83 -7.70 3.03
CA ILE A 35 -17.17 -8.91 2.27
C ILE A 35 -18.65 -9.28 2.50
N GLU A 36 -19.12 -9.15 3.73
CA GLU A 36 -20.53 -9.36 4.09
C GLU A 36 -21.46 -8.32 3.44
N VAL A 37 -21.01 -7.07 3.31
CA VAL A 37 -21.72 -6.04 2.55
C VAL A 37 -21.75 -6.38 1.06
N ILE A 38 -20.65 -6.87 0.49
CA ILE A 38 -20.61 -7.30 -0.93
C ILE A 38 -21.60 -8.46 -1.16
N ASP A 39 -21.66 -9.45 -0.27
CA ASP A 39 -22.64 -10.54 -0.32
C ASP A 39 -24.08 -9.99 -0.32
N ARG A 40 -24.39 -9.11 0.65
CA ARG A 40 -25.72 -8.49 0.77
C ARG A 40 -26.10 -7.70 -0.48
N VAL A 41 -25.21 -6.86 -0.99
CA VAL A 41 -25.45 -6.08 -2.22
C VAL A 41 -25.70 -7.01 -3.41
N CYS A 42 -24.93 -8.09 -3.54
CA CYS A 42 -25.14 -9.04 -4.62
C CYS A 42 -26.49 -9.76 -4.51
N LYS A 43 -26.91 -10.15 -3.30
CA LYS A 43 -28.22 -10.76 -3.02
C LYS A 43 -29.38 -9.80 -3.30
N GLU A 44 -29.25 -8.54 -2.92
CA GLU A 44 -30.27 -7.52 -3.20
C GLU A 44 -30.48 -7.31 -4.70
N MET A 45 -29.38 -7.29 -5.47
CA MET A 45 -29.38 -7.11 -6.91
C MET A 45 -29.73 -8.39 -7.69
N ALA A 46 -29.77 -9.55 -7.04
CA ALA A 46 -30.06 -10.82 -7.68
C ALA A 46 -31.54 -10.99 -8.06
N ILE A 47 -31.79 -11.83 -9.06
CA ILE A 47 -33.15 -12.29 -9.38
C ILE A 47 -33.74 -13.05 -8.18
N ARG A 48 -35.07 -13.07 -8.07
CA ARG A 48 -35.79 -13.62 -6.90
C ARG A 48 -35.31 -15.01 -6.45
N GLN A 49 -34.98 -15.88 -7.41
CA GLN A 49 -34.54 -17.25 -7.15
C GLN A 49 -33.14 -17.34 -6.53
N HIS A 50 -32.31 -16.31 -6.68
CA HIS A 50 -30.91 -16.31 -6.25
C HIS A 50 -30.65 -15.44 -5.03
N LYS A 51 -31.67 -14.75 -4.48
CA LYS A 51 -31.51 -13.84 -3.35
C LYS A 51 -31.00 -14.50 -2.06
N GLU A 52 -31.30 -15.78 -1.88
CA GLU A 52 -30.83 -16.56 -0.74
C GLU A 52 -29.46 -17.23 -0.98
N LEU A 53 -28.97 -17.22 -2.23
CA LEU A 53 -27.67 -17.80 -2.57
C LEU A 53 -26.53 -16.86 -2.19
N LEU A 54 -25.41 -17.42 -1.78
CA LEU A 54 -24.17 -16.69 -1.52
C LEU A 54 -23.81 -15.83 -2.75
N PHE A 55 -23.51 -14.55 -2.52
CA PHE A 55 -23.29 -13.49 -3.50
C PHE A 55 -24.35 -13.43 -4.61
N GLY A 56 -25.62 -13.70 -4.30
CA GLY A 56 -26.69 -13.66 -5.31
C GLY A 56 -26.52 -14.72 -6.41
N GLY A 57 -25.86 -15.84 -6.09
CA GLY A 57 -25.58 -16.94 -7.01
C GLY A 57 -24.43 -16.67 -7.99
N LYS A 58 -23.62 -15.63 -7.74
CA LYS A 58 -22.46 -15.30 -8.57
C LYS A 58 -21.26 -16.16 -8.19
N THR A 59 -20.42 -16.47 -9.17
CA THR A 59 -19.12 -17.09 -8.89
C THR A 59 -18.20 -16.02 -8.30
N VAL A 60 -17.60 -16.32 -7.15
CA VAL A 60 -16.69 -15.40 -6.46
C VAL A 60 -15.37 -16.09 -6.19
N ILE A 61 -14.27 -15.44 -6.57
CA ILE A 61 -12.91 -15.91 -6.34
C ILE A 61 -12.19 -14.90 -5.47
N PHE A 62 -11.70 -15.36 -4.33
CA PHE A 62 -10.80 -14.58 -3.47
C PHE A 62 -9.37 -15.07 -3.64
N SER A 63 -8.44 -14.12 -3.72
CA SER A 63 -7.01 -14.36 -3.77
C SER A 63 -6.33 -13.56 -2.65
N GLY A 64 -5.30 -14.12 -2.04
CA GLY A 64 -4.51 -13.47 -1.00
C GLY A 64 -3.56 -14.43 -0.30
N ASP A 65 -2.65 -13.86 0.48
CA ASP A 65 -1.66 -14.60 1.26
C ASP A 65 -1.69 -14.09 2.70
N PHE A 66 -2.29 -14.84 3.63
CA PHE A 66 -2.45 -14.39 5.03
C PHE A 66 -1.15 -14.32 5.82
N LYS A 67 0.01 -14.59 5.22
CA LYS A 67 1.31 -14.21 5.80
C LYS A 67 1.64 -12.74 5.57
N GLN A 68 0.95 -12.08 4.63
CA GLN A 68 1.08 -10.65 4.33
C GLN A 68 0.22 -9.82 5.30
N SER A 69 0.05 -8.52 5.05
CA SER A 69 -0.66 -7.66 5.99
C SER A 69 -2.15 -8.01 6.10
N LEU A 70 -2.67 -7.83 7.32
CA LEU A 70 -4.09 -7.96 7.68
C LEU A 70 -4.83 -6.64 7.50
N PRO A 71 -6.17 -6.59 7.67
CA PRO A 71 -6.91 -5.34 7.57
C PRO A 71 -6.46 -4.37 8.67
N VAL A 72 -6.29 -3.11 8.29
CA VAL A 72 -5.93 -2.05 9.24
C VAL A 72 -7.17 -1.70 10.07
N VAL A 73 -7.11 -1.95 11.38
CA VAL A 73 -8.11 -1.50 12.36
C VAL A 73 -7.49 -0.33 13.14
N PRO A 74 -7.94 0.92 12.91
CA PRO A 74 -7.35 2.09 13.57
C PRO A 74 -7.44 1.99 15.09
N HIS A 75 -6.36 2.40 15.77
CA HIS A 75 -6.27 2.45 17.25
C HIS A 75 -6.39 1.10 17.97
N GLU A 76 -6.45 -0.02 17.25
CA GLU A 76 -6.55 -1.35 17.83
C GLU A 76 -5.32 -2.22 17.52
N GLY A 77 -5.10 -3.22 18.37
CA GLY A 77 -3.95 -4.13 18.28
C GLY A 77 -4.14 -5.30 17.33
N LEU A 78 -3.20 -6.23 17.35
CA LEU A 78 -3.19 -7.41 16.49
C LEU A 78 -4.46 -8.28 16.62
N ALA A 79 -5.01 -8.42 17.84
CA ALA A 79 -6.22 -9.21 18.07
C ALA A 79 -7.42 -8.67 17.29
N ALA A 80 -7.56 -7.36 17.18
CA ALA A 80 -8.61 -6.72 16.39
C ALA A 80 -8.40 -6.88 14.89
N GLN A 81 -7.14 -6.76 14.42
CA GLN A 81 -6.79 -7.02 13.02
C GLN A 81 -7.15 -8.45 12.63
N VAL A 82 -6.84 -9.43 13.50
CA VAL A 82 -7.23 -10.84 13.36
C VAL A 82 -8.75 -10.99 13.32
N ALA A 83 -9.48 -10.38 14.27
CA ALA A 83 -10.94 -10.43 14.32
C ALA A 83 -11.62 -9.83 13.08
N ALA A 84 -10.97 -8.85 12.43
CA ALA A 84 -11.44 -8.22 11.21
C ALA A 84 -11.15 -9.01 9.92
N CYS A 85 -10.38 -10.09 9.97
CA CYS A 85 -10.01 -10.84 8.77
C CYS A 85 -11.15 -11.68 8.22
N PHE A 86 -11.11 -11.98 6.92
CA PHE A 86 -12.14 -12.82 6.30
C PHE A 86 -12.27 -14.21 6.95
N GLN A 87 -11.17 -14.81 7.46
CA GLN A 87 -11.18 -16.12 8.12
C GLN A 87 -12.09 -16.20 9.36
N THR A 88 -12.42 -15.06 9.97
CA THR A 88 -13.33 -14.99 11.12
C THR A 88 -14.78 -14.76 10.72
N SER A 89 -15.05 -14.46 9.43
CA SER A 89 -16.41 -14.23 8.94
C SER A 89 -17.22 -15.53 8.93
N PRO A 90 -18.52 -15.50 9.25
CA PRO A 90 -19.42 -16.64 9.08
C PRO A 90 -19.47 -17.15 7.63
N LEU A 91 -19.11 -16.31 6.65
CA LEU A 91 -19.07 -16.68 5.25
C LEU A 91 -17.88 -17.59 4.92
N PHE A 92 -16.79 -17.56 5.69
CA PHE A 92 -15.55 -18.29 5.37
C PHE A 92 -15.78 -19.79 5.20
N GLY A 93 -16.56 -20.40 6.10
CA GLY A 93 -16.88 -21.83 6.04
C GLY A 93 -17.71 -22.26 4.84
N GLN A 94 -18.22 -21.33 4.04
CA GLN A 94 -18.96 -21.59 2.81
C GLN A 94 -18.08 -21.59 1.55
N PHE A 95 -16.81 -21.17 1.68
CA PHE A 95 -15.85 -21.15 0.58
C PHE A 95 -15.03 -22.44 0.52
N THR A 96 -14.63 -22.81 -0.70
CA THR A 96 -13.62 -23.85 -0.92
C THR A 96 -12.23 -23.21 -1.01
N THR A 97 -11.32 -23.63 -0.14
CA THR A 97 -9.94 -23.14 -0.14
C THR A 97 -9.07 -23.95 -1.10
N MET A 98 -8.34 -23.25 -1.96
CA MET A 98 -7.34 -23.86 -2.86
C MET A 98 -5.96 -23.28 -2.56
N LYS A 99 -4.98 -24.14 -2.30
CA LYS A 99 -3.58 -23.73 -2.05
C LYS A 99 -2.73 -23.87 -3.30
N LEU A 100 -2.08 -22.78 -3.70
CA LEU A 100 -1.06 -22.79 -4.74
C LEU A 100 0.30 -23.13 -4.12
N THR A 101 0.97 -24.15 -4.63
CA THR A 101 2.23 -24.68 -4.06
C THR A 101 3.48 -24.29 -4.84
N ILE A 102 3.33 -23.93 -6.12
CA ILE A 102 4.44 -23.56 -7.00
C ILE A 102 4.61 -22.04 -7.00
N ASN A 103 5.75 -21.57 -6.51
CA ASN A 103 6.09 -20.15 -6.56
C ASN A 103 6.78 -19.81 -7.89
N HIS A 104 6.03 -19.25 -8.83
CA HIS A 104 6.55 -18.82 -10.13
C HIS A 104 7.45 -17.58 -10.08
N ARG A 105 7.51 -16.86 -8.95
CA ARG A 105 8.44 -15.73 -8.77
C ARG A 105 9.87 -16.20 -8.48
N LEU A 106 10.10 -17.49 -8.19
CA LEU A 106 11.42 -17.99 -7.81
C LEU A 106 12.47 -17.76 -8.92
N GLY A 107 13.47 -16.93 -8.63
CA GLY A 107 14.67 -16.83 -9.46
C GLY A 107 15.50 -18.13 -9.40
N LYS A 108 16.17 -18.49 -10.49
CA LYS A 108 17.12 -19.63 -10.49
C LYS A 108 18.17 -19.41 -9.40
N GLY A 109 18.38 -20.41 -8.54
CA GLY A 109 19.37 -20.35 -7.44
C GLY A 109 18.91 -19.62 -6.16
N GLN A 110 17.67 -19.14 -6.08
CA GLN A 110 17.17 -18.33 -4.95
C GLN A 110 16.43 -19.16 -3.88
N GLN A 111 16.77 -20.45 -3.74
CA GLN A 111 16.06 -21.37 -2.84
C GLN A 111 16.22 -20.98 -1.37
N ASP A 112 17.43 -20.62 -0.96
CA ASP A 112 17.72 -20.23 0.44
C ASP A 112 17.04 -18.92 0.81
N TYR A 113 17.06 -17.94 -0.09
CA TYR A 113 16.33 -16.68 0.10
C TYR A 113 14.83 -16.90 0.27
N MET A 114 14.23 -17.75 -0.59
CA MET A 114 12.81 -18.06 -0.48
C MET A 114 12.47 -18.88 0.76
N LYS A 115 13.38 -19.77 1.21
CA LYS A 115 13.24 -20.48 2.47
C LYS A 115 13.25 -19.49 3.64
N MET A 116 14.18 -18.53 3.65
CA MET A 116 14.23 -17.46 4.63
C MET A 116 12.92 -16.64 4.66
N CYS A 117 12.43 -16.19 3.50
CA CYS A 117 11.14 -15.49 3.41
C CYS A 117 9.99 -16.34 3.97
N ARG A 118 9.95 -17.65 3.68
CA ARG A 118 8.94 -18.54 4.24
C ARG A 118 9.05 -18.66 5.75
N GLN A 119 10.25 -18.78 6.31
CA GLN A 119 10.46 -18.87 7.77
C GLN A 119 9.96 -17.60 8.47
N ILE A 120 10.25 -16.42 7.91
CA ILE A 120 9.75 -15.15 8.41
C ILE A 120 8.21 -15.16 8.39
N GLY A 121 7.60 -15.49 7.24
CA GLY A 121 6.16 -15.45 7.05
C GLY A 121 5.37 -16.46 7.89
N HIS A 122 5.94 -17.63 8.20
CA HIS A 122 5.29 -18.63 9.08
C HIS A 122 5.53 -18.38 10.58
N GLY A 123 6.37 -17.39 10.93
CA GLY A 123 6.74 -17.13 12.32
C GLY A 123 7.68 -18.19 12.91
N GLU A 124 8.36 -18.97 12.06
CA GLU A 124 9.34 -19.99 12.49
C GLU A 124 10.58 -19.38 13.13
N THR A 125 10.81 -18.07 12.92
CA THR A 125 11.90 -17.31 13.53
C THR A 125 11.60 -16.89 14.97
N GLY A 126 10.35 -17.01 15.43
CA GLY A 126 9.87 -16.42 16.68
C GLY A 126 9.61 -14.92 16.55
N GLU A 127 9.57 -14.23 17.70
CA GLU A 127 9.29 -12.77 17.79
C GLU A 127 10.35 -11.90 17.12
N PHE A 128 11.56 -12.43 16.91
CA PHE A 128 12.68 -11.71 16.31
C PHE A 128 13.22 -12.46 15.10
N PHE A 129 13.79 -11.69 14.18
CA PHE A 129 14.56 -12.21 13.05
C PHE A 129 15.94 -11.56 13.03
N TRP A 130 16.96 -12.38 12.81
CA TRP A 130 18.36 -11.93 12.70
C TRP A 130 18.70 -11.74 11.23
N ILE A 131 18.68 -10.49 10.76
CA ILE A 131 18.97 -10.14 9.37
C ILE A 131 20.43 -10.48 9.05
N PRO A 132 20.68 -11.35 8.06
CA PRO A 132 22.04 -11.70 7.67
C PRO A 132 22.85 -10.49 7.15
N PRO A 133 24.17 -10.40 7.43
CA PRO A 133 24.97 -9.22 7.11
C PRO A 133 25.00 -8.87 5.62
N GLN A 134 24.85 -9.86 4.74
CA GLN A 134 24.82 -9.65 3.29
C GLN A 134 23.63 -8.80 2.81
N PHE A 135 22.57 -8.67 3.61
CA PHE A 135 21.46 -7.78 3.31
C PHE A 135 21.63 -6.40 3.92
N LEU A 136 22.51 -6.22 4.91
CA LEU A 136 22.62 -4.97 5.66
C LEU A 136 23.42 -3.91 4.90
N VAL A 137 22.96 -2.67 5.00
CA VAL A 137 23.71 -1.46 4.62
C VAL A 137 23.97 -0.60 5.84
N GLN A 138 24.98 0.27 5.78
CA GLN A 138 25.46 1.02 6.95
C GLN A 138 24.72 2.33 7.15
N SER A 139 24.18 2.92 6.08
CA SER A 139 23.45 4.19 6.13
C SER A 139 22.19 4.19 5.26
N SER A 140 21.36 5.21 5.44
CA SER A 140 20.19 5.46 4.58
C SER A 140 20.65 5.84 3.16
N GLU A 141 21.78 6.54 3.03
CA GLU A 141 22.39 6.89 1.75
C GLU A 141 22.83 5.63 0.98
N ASP A 142 23.47 4.66 1.64
CA ASP A 142 23.84 3.39 1.03
C ASP A 142 22.61 2.62 0.50
N LEU A 143 21.48 2.71 1.23
CA LEU A 143 20.22 2.10 0.81
C LEU A 143 19.69 2.79 -0.45
N ILE A 144 19.69 4.11 -0.48
CA ILE A 144 19.24 4.92 -1.61
C ILE A 144 20.12 4.65 -2.83
N ASP A 145 21.44 4.64 -2.67
CA ASP A 145 22.40 4.38 -3.75
C ASP A 145 22.28 2.95 -4.29
N PHE A 146 21.99 1.98 -3.43
CA PHE A 146 21.70 0.61 -3.87
C PHE A 146 20.43 0.54 -4.74
N VAL A 147 19.35 1.21 -4.31
CA VAL A 147 18.06 1.14 -5.01
C VAL A 147 18.08 2.01 -6.27
N TYR A 148 18.67 3.19 -6.21
CA TYR A 148 18.68 4.21 -7.27
C TYR A 148 20.11 4.59 -7.71
N PRO A 149 20.95 3.63 -8.14
CA PRO A 149 22.31 3.92 -8.55
C PRO A 149 22.33 4.82 -9.79
N ASP A 150 23.18 5.85 -9.78
CA ASP A 150 23.25 6.85 -10.85
C ASP A 150 21.84 7.39 -11.20
N PHE A 151 21.24 8.06 -10.21
CA PHE A 151 19.85 8.50 -10.27
C PHE A 151 19.52 9.33 -11.53
N GLN A 152 20.47 10.15 -12.01
CA GLN A 152 20.29 10.95 -13.22
C GLN A 152 20.07 10.09 -14.47
N LYS A 153 20.83 8.99 -14.59
CA LYS A 153 20.65 8.03 -15.68
C LYS A 153 19.33 7.27 -15.55
N LEU A 154 18.93 6.91 -14.33
CA LEU A 154 17.65 6.23 -14.09
C LEU A 154 16.43 7.09 -14.44
N LEU A 155 16.49 8.40 -14.22
CA LEU A 155 15.43 9.32 -14.63
C LEU A 155 15.21 9.36 -16.15
N GLY A 156 16.22 8.98 -16.93
CA GLY A 156 16.10 8.81 -18.39
C GLY A 156 15.51 7.46 -18.82
N ASN A 157 15.25 6.54 -17.88
CA ASN A 157 14.79 5.18 -18.16
C ASN A 157 13.63 4.76 -17.23
N ASP A 158 12.42 5.16 -17.59
CA ASP A 158 11.18 4.85 -16.88
C ASP A 158 11.05 3.36 -16.51
N LYS A 159 11.45 2.45 -17.41
CA LYS A 159 11.29 1.02 -17.20
C LYS A 159 12.19 0.50 -16.07
N GLU A 160 13.43 0.97 -15.99
CA GLU A 160 14.34 0.58 -14.91
C GLU A 160 13.97 1.27 -13.59
N LEU A 161 13.58 2.54 -13.63
CA LEU A 161 13.20 3.30 -12.45
C LEU A 161 11.99 2.68 -11.72
N LEU A 162 10.99 2.20 -12.47
CA LEU A 162 9.78 1.61 -11.89
C LEU A 162 9.96 0.23 -11.26
N ASN A 163 11.07 -0.43 -11.55
CA ASN A 163 11.38 -1.74 -10.99
C ASN A 163 12.16 -1.62 -9.67
N ARG A 164 12.22 -0.41 -9.10
CA ARG A 164 12.99 -0.04 -7.90
C ARG A 164 12.08 0.64 -6.91
N LEU A 165 12.21 0.29 -5.64
CA LEU A 165 11.42 0.90 -4.58
C LEU A 165 12.08 0.75 -3.23
N ILE A 166 11.94 1.76 -2.38
CA ILE A 166 12.24 1.64 -0.96
C ILE A 166 10.92 1.42 -0.19
N LEU A 167 10.93 0.44 0.71
CA LEU A 167 9.80 0.10 1.56
C LEU A 167 10.15 0.38 3.00
N ALA A 168 9.26 1.08 3.70
CA ALA A 168 9.38 1.30 5.14
C ALA A 168 8.06 0.93 5.85
N PRO A 169 8.07 0.56 7.15
CA PRO A 169 6.83 0.31 7.86
C PRO A 169 6.00 1.58 8.05
N HIS A 170 6.65 2.72 8.29
CA HIS A 170 6.01 3.99 8.65
C HIS A 170 5.99 4.98 7.49
N ILE A 171 4.92 5.77 7.42
CA ILE A 171 4.76 6.79 6.37
C ILE A 171 5.78 7.92 6.52
N GLN A 172 6.18 8.26 7.75
CA GLN A 172 7.15 9.32 8.02
C GLN A 172 8.49 9.04 7.34
N THR A 173 9.05 7.84 7.50
CA THR A 173 10.29 7.42 6.83
C THR A 173 10.16 7.47 5.31
N CYS A 174 8.99 7.07 4.78
CA CYS A 174 8.75 7.17 3.34
C CYS A 174 8.78 8.62 2.86
N ASP A 175 8.22 9.54 3.64
CA ASP A 175 8.11 10.95 3.30
C ASP A 175 9.48 11.62 3.34
N GLU A 176 10.28 11.33 4.36
CA GLU A 176 11.68 11.79 4.50
C GLU A 176 12.52 11.37 3.28
N ILE A 177 12.47 10.08 2.90
CA ILE A 177 13.19 9.57 1.72
C ILE A 177 12.65 10.20 0.43
N ASN A 178 11.33 10.32 0.30
CA ASN A 178 10.73 10.92 -0.89
C ASN A 178 11.11 12.40 -1.05
N GLU A 179 11.19 13.16 0.04
CA GLU A 179 11.63 14.55 0.02
C GLU A 179 13.10 14.66 -0.41
N LEU A 180 13.97 13.84 0.16
CA LEU A 180 15.39 13.75 -0.20
C LEU A 180 15.56 13.40 -1.69
N MET A 181 14.82 12.42 -2.19
CA MET A 181 14.85 12.04 -3.61
C MET A 181 14.32 13.15 -4.51
N MET A 182 13.28 13.87 -4.09
CA MET A 182 12.72 14.99 -4.85
C MET A 182 13.72 16.14 -5.01
N ASP A 183 14.62 16.37 -4.05
CA ASP A 183 15.68 17.38 -4.18
C ASP A 183 16.66 17.04 -5.31
N ASN A 184 16.93 15.74 -5.52
CA ASN A 184 17.85 15.23 -6.54
C ASN A 184 17.26 15.17 -7.96
N VAL A 185 15.95 15.29 -8.13
CA VAL A 185 15.30 15.31 -9.46
C VAL A 185 15.66 16.61 -10.22
N PRO A 186 16.05 16.61 -11.50
CA PRO A 186 16.30 17.85 -12.24
C PRO A 186 15.06 18.74 -12.42
N GLY A 187 15.28 20.05 -12.44
CA GLY A 187 14.25 21.06 -12.70
C GLY A 187 13.85 21.88 -11.49
N GLN A 188 13.13 22.98 -11.74
CA GLN A 188 12.72 23.91 -10.69
C GLN A 188 11.62 23.29 -9.82
N VAL A 189 11.90 23.16 -8.52
CA VAL A 189 10.88 22.80 -7.51
C VAL A 189 9.85 23.91 -7.43
N ARG A 190 8.58 23.53 -7.33
CA ARG A 190 7.49 24.43 -6.94
C ARG A 190 6.66 23.78 -5.85
N ASP A 191 6.30 24.59 -4.86
CA ASP A 191 5.44 24.18 -3.78
C ASP A 191 3.98 24.44 -4.13
N TYR A 192 3.17 23.40 -3.98
CA TYR A 192 1.75 23.42 -4.20
C TYR A 192 1.04 23.20 -2.86
N LEU A 193 0.70 24.30 -2.19
CA LEU A 193 -0.11 24.27 -0.97
C LEU A 193 -1.54 23.86 -1.30
N SER A 194 -2.14 23.05 -0.43
CA SER A 194 -3.56 22.69 -0.52
C SER A 194 -4.43 23.86 -0.09
N THR A 195 -5.72 23.77 -0.45
CA THR A 195 -6.74 24.64 0.13
C THR A 195 -7.68 23.76 0.92
N ASP A 196 -7.71 23.98 2.23
CA ASP A 196 -8.49 23.18 3.15
C ASP A 196 -9.69 23.99 3.66
N LYS A 197 -10.83 23.32 3.81
CA LYS A 197 -12.07 23.93 4.30
C LYS A 197 -12.68 23.02 5.36
N PRO A 198 -12.82 23.46 6.63
CA PRO A 198 -13.59 22.71 7.61
C PRO A 198 -15.05 22.60 7.16
N LEU A 199 -15.64 21.42 7.37
CA LEU A 199 -17.05 21.14 7.09
C LEU A 199 -17.89 21.10 8.39
N ASP A 200 -17.25 21.29 9.52
CA ASP A 200 -17.93 21.46 10.80
C ASP A 200 -18.54 22.86 10.87
N GLU A 201 -19.80 22.94 11.32
CA GLU A 201 -20.58 24.18 11.42
C GLU A 201 -20.51 24.81 12.81
N ARG A 202 -19.69 24.25 13.71
CA ARG A 202 -19.48 24.82 15.04
C ARG A 202 -18.93 26.25 14.92
N PRO A 203 -19.50 27.23 15.66
CA PRO A 203 -18.94 28.57 15.73
C PRO A 203 -17.64 28.50 16.52
N LEU A 204 -16.53 28.36 15.82
CA LEU A 204 -15.18 28.45 16.38
C LEU A 204 -14.75 29.92 16.41
N ASP A 205 -14.01 30.32 17.44
CA ASP A 205 -13.33 31.60 17.44
C ASP A 205 -12.11 31.58 16.47
N ILE A 206 -11.51 32.76 16.24
CA ILE A 206 -10.42 32.88 15.24
C ILE A 206 -9.19 32.05 15.64
N ASP A 207 -8.88 31.97 16.93
CA ASP A 207 -7.70 31.26 17.43
C ASP A 207 -7.88 29.74 17.33
N GLU A 208 -9.10 29.25 17.60
CA GLU A 208 -9.48 27.85 17.38
C GLU A 208 -9.40 27.47 15.90
N ILE A 209 -9.89 28.33 15.00
CA ILE A 209 -9.79 28.11 13.54
C ILE A 209 -8.32 28.00 13.10
N GLU A 210 -7.46 28.92 13.54
CA GLU A 210 -6.04 28.89 13.17
C GLU A 210 -5.33 27.65 13.68
N SER A 211 -5.60 27.25 14.93
CA SER A 211 -5.07 26.03 15.54
C SER A 211 -5.52 24.76 14.78
N GLU A 212 -6.82 24.66 14.47
CA GLU A 212 -7.36 23.52 13.73
C GLU A 212 -6.80 23.45 12.30
N VAL A 213 -6.68 24.58 11.60
CA VAL A 213 -6.06 24.63 10.26
C VAL A 213 -4.57 24.24 10.32
N ALA A 214 -3.84 24.69 11.34
CA ALA A 214 -2.44 24.31 11.53
C ALA A 214 -2.29 22.80 11.78
N ALA A 215 -3.15 22.20 12.62
CA ALA A 215 -3.19 20.77 12.84
C ALA A 215 -3.54 20.01 11.56
N LEU A 216 -4.50 20.52 10.78
CA LEU A 216 -4.93 19.96 9.51
C LEU A 216 -3.82 19.93 8.45
N ASN A 217 -3.03 20.98 8.39
CA ASN A 217 -1.91 21.10 7.46
C ASN A 217 -0.79 20.08 7.74
N GLN A 218 -0.72 19.56 8.97
CA GLN A 218 0.25 18.54 9.37
C GLN A 218 -0.23 17.10 9.11
N ARG A 219 -1.52 16.90 8.77
CA ARG A 219 -2.07 15.56 8.53
C ARG A 219 -1.55 14.94 7.24
N THR A 220 -1.11 13.69 7.34
CA THR A 220 -0.63 12.84 6.24
C THR A 220 -1.33 11.47 6.26
N ASP A 221 -2.64 11.48 6.43
CA ASP A 221 -3.44 10.25 6.53
C ASP A 221 -3.35 9.38 5.26
N SER A 222 -3.64 8.07 5.40
CA SER A 222 -3.62 7.16 4.27
C SER A 222 -4.63 7.58 3.20
N GLY A 223 -4.17 7.75 1.96
CA GLY A 223 -4.98 8.19 0.82
C GLY A 223 -5.12 9.72 0.72
N MET A 224 -4.61 10.46 1.70
CA MET A 224 -4.61 11.92 1.69
C MET A 224 -3.34 12.48 1.01
N PRO A 225 -3.46 13.42 0.07
CA PRO A 225 -2.31 14.14 -0.43
C PRO A 225 -1.81 15.15 0.63
N PRO A 226 -0.49 15.38 0.71
CA PRO A 226 0.08 16.31 1.69
C PRO A 226 -0.41 17.75 1.44
N HIS A 227 -0.48 18.54 2.51
CA HIS A 227 -0.78 19.97 2.42
C HIS A 227 0.22 20.66 1.50
N ARG A 228 1.52 20.47 1.77
CA ARG A 228 2.61 20.97 0.91
C ARG A 228 3.07 19.86 -0.04
N LEU A 229 2.74 20.00 -1.32
CA LEU A 229 3.19 19.08 -2.35
C LEU A 229 4.32 19.72 -3.19
N ARG A 230 5.53 19.17 -3.11
CA ARG A 230 6.69 19.62 -3.89
C ARG A 230 6.69 18.92 -5.25
N LEU A 231 6.58 19.67 -6.35
CA LEU A 231 6.56 19.11 -7.71
C LEU A 231 7.55 19.83 -8.62
N LYS A 232 8.02 19.12 -9.66
CA LYS A 232 8.84 19.65 -10.74
C LYS A 232 8.10 19.49 -12.08
N ASN A 233 8.38 20.37 -13.04
CA ASN A 233 7.95 20.27 -14.45
C ASN A 233 6.42 20.19 -14.72
N LEU A 234 5.64 21.13 -14.18
CA LEU A 234 4.20 21.26 -14.48
C LEU A 234 3.90 22.02 -15.79
N VAL A 235 2.92 21.54 -16.56
CA VAL A 235 2.46 22.20 -17.78
C VAL A 235 1.05 22.79 -17.55
N LYS A 236 0.92 24.12 -17.61
CA LYS A 236 -0.38 24.83 -17.48
C LYS A 236 -1.21 24.43 -16.23
N LYS A 237 -0.56 24.29 -15.06
CA LYS A 237 -1.17 23.86 -13.78
C LYS A 237 -1.79 22.44 -13.79
N LYS A 238 -1.40 21.61 -14.76
CA LYS A 238 -1.81 20.19 -14.85
C LYS A 238 -0.58 19.31 -14.84
N ILE A 239 -0.66 18.19 -14.13
CA ILE A 239 0.40 17.18 -14.16
C ILE A 239 0.15 16.30 -15.37
N THR A 240 1.14 16.22 -16.25
CA THR A 240 1.14 15.28 -17.35
C THR A 240 1.81 14.00 -16.89
N GLY A 241 1.03 12.93 -16.73
CA GLY A 241 1.55 11.61 -16.38
C GLY A 241 1.40 10.64 -17.54
N ARG A 242 2.24 9.60 -17.56
CA ARG A 242 2.02 8.38 -18.33
C ARG A 242 1.56 7.31 -17.35
N ALA A 243 0.52 6.56 -17.68
CA ALA A 243 0.12 5.40 -16.87
C ALA A 243 1.04 4.24 -17.19
N ILE A 244 1.56 3.61 -16.14
CA ILE A 244 2.59 2.57 -16.28
C ILE A 244 2.20 1.27 -15.56
N ASN A 245 1.18 1.31 -14.69
CA ASN A 245 0.43 0.15 -14.18
C ASN A 245 -1.11 0.38 -14.29
N GLY A 246 -1.89 -0.70 -14.37
CA GLY A 246 -3.37 -0.66 -14.45
C GLY A 246 -3.97 -0.72 -15.87
N THR A 247 -5.28 -0.43 -15.99
CA THR A 247 -6.05 -0.55 -17.24
C THR A 247 -5.68 0.48 -18.32
N ALA A 248 -4.83 1.46 -17.98
CA ALA A 248 -4.45 2.56 -18.85
C ALA A 248 -3.02 2.42 -19.42
N VAL A 249 -2.36 1.29 -19.18
CA VAL A 249 -1.01 0.96 -19.65
C VAL A 249 -1.01 0.57 -21.11
N GLY A 250 0.00 1.01 -21.86
CA GLY A 250 0.25 0.59 -23.25
C GLY A 250 -0.19 1.58 -24.33
N GLY A 251 -0.96 2.62 -23.99
CA GLY A 251 -1.13 3.78 -24.84
C GLY A 251 -0.14 4.89 -24.48
N GLN A 252 0.28 5.72 -25.45
CA GLN A 252 0.80 7.07 -25.13
C GLN A 252 -0.35 7.93 -24.59
N VAL A 253 -0.96 7.53 -23.47
CA VAL A 253 -1.99 8.33 -22.83
C VAL A 253 -1.27 9.25 -21.86
N ARG A 254 -1.19 10.53 -22.25
CA ARG A 254 -0.87 11.60 -21.32
C ARG A 254 -2.16 11.91 -20.56
N PHE A 255 -2.19 11.61 -19.28
CA PHE A 255 -3.29 12.01 -18.40
C PHE A 255 -2.98 13.41 -17.88
N PHE A 256 -4.01 14.23 -17.78
CA PHE A 256 -3.94 15.48 -17.08
C PHE A 256 -4.55 15.27 -15.69
N ILE A 257 -3.71 15.37 -14.66
CA ILE A 257 -4.19 15.33 -13.28
C ILE A 257 -4.43 16.76 -12.83
N GLU A 258 -5.67 17.03 -12.45
CA GLU A 258 -6.11 18.30 -11.87
C GLU A 258 -6.27 18.18 -10.36
N ARG A 259 -6.27 19.32 -9.67
CA ARG A 259 -6.61 19.35 -8.25
C ARG A 259 -8.06 18.90 -8.08
N THR A 260 -8.29 18.00 -7.13
CA THR A 260 -9.63 17.48 -6.81
C THR A 260 -9.97 17.87 -5.38
N ARG A 261 -11.24 18.19 -5.13
CA ARG A 261 -11.78 18.38 -3.78
C ARG A 261 -12.20 17.01 -3.25
N ASN A 262 -11.55 16.59 -2.18
CA ASN A 262 -11.89 15.36 -1.47
C ASN A 262 -12.25 15.70 -0.03
N VAL A 263 -13.28 15.02 0.47
CA VAL A 263 -13.71 15.12 1.86
C VAL A 263 -12.96 14.07 2.68
N TYR A 264 -12.43 14.49 3.81
CA TYR A 264 -11.75 13.64 4.78
C TYR A 264 -12.43 13.84 6.14
N GLU A 265 -12.38 12.80 6.94
CA GLU A 265 -12.97 12.76 8.27
C GLU A 265 -11.95 12.17 9.21
N ASP A 266 -11.71 12.86 10.32
CA ASP A 266 -10.98 12.27 11.42
C ASP A 266 -11.84 11.18 12.07
N LYS A 267 -11.27 9.98 12.20
CA LYS A 267 -11.97 8.82 12.73
C LYS A 267 -12.05 8.81 14.27
N ALA A 268 -11.35 9.74 14.94
CA ALA A 268 -11.49 9.91 16.38
C ALA A 268 -12.93 10.37 16.75
N PRO A 269 -13.45 10.01 17.95
CA PRO A 269 -14.72 10.54 18.43
C PRO A 269 -14.72 12.07 18.46
N GLY A 270 -15.69 12.71 17.80
CA GLY A 270 -15.72 14.17 17.64
C GLY A 270 -14.76 14.72 16.57
N GLY A 271 -14.25 13.83 15.70
CA GLY A 271 -13.28 14.15 14.68
C GLY A 271 -13.77 15.16 13.64
N LEU A 272 -12.87 16.07 13.24
CA LEU A 272 -13.15 17.12 12.27
C LEU A 272 -13.41 16.52 10.88
N LYS A 273 -14.50 16.95 10.25
CA LYS A 273 -14.74 16.78 8.81
C LYS A 273 -14.23 17.98 8.06
N TYR A 274 -13.53 17.76 6.97
CA TYR A 274 -12.99 18.84 6.16
C TYR A 274 -12.83 18.42 4.70
N GLU A 275 -12.74 19.41 3.83
CA GLU A 275 -12.47 19.25 2.41
C GLU A 275 -11.07 19.75 2.09
N ARG A 276 -10.27 18.96 1.36
CA ARG A 276 -8.96 19.39 0.84
C ARG A 276 -8.99 19.42 -0.68
N LEU A 277 -8.68 20.57 -1.26
CA LEU A 277 -8.38 20.76 -2.69
C LEU A 277 -6.88 20.60 -2.92
N GLN A 278 -6.47 19.49 -3.52
CA GLN A 278 -5.07 19.21 -3.85
C GLN A 278 -4.97 18.27 -5.05
N PHE A 279 -3.79 18.16 -5.67
CA PHE A 279 -3.53 17.08 -6.61
C PHE A 279 -3.58 15.73 -5.89
N PRO A 280 -4.33 14.73 -6.39
CA PRO A 280 -4.47 13.42 -5.74
C PRO A 280 -3.24 12.52 -6.01
N ILE A 281 -2.04 13.04 -5.73
CA ILE A 281 -0.77 12.34 -5.94
C ILE A 281 0.22 12.64 -4.81
N LYS A 282 1.23 11.78 -4.70
CA LYS A 282 2.39 11.93 -3.82
C LYS A 282 3.62 11.30 -4.53
N PRO A 283 4.84 11.80 -4.32
CA PRO A 283 6.05 11.08 -4.70
C PRO A 283 6.07 9.66 -4.08
N ALA A 284 6.73 8.73 -4.75
CA ALA A 284 6.70 7.30 -4.38
C ALA A 284 8.01 6.57 -4.70
N PHE A 285 9.16 7.23 -4.52
CA PHE A 285 10.47 6.56 -4.49
C PHE A 285 10.59 5.66 -3.25
N ALA A 286 9.91 6.05 -2.18
CA ALA A 286 9.62 5.19 -1.04
C ALA A 286 8.10 5.10 -0.81
N MET A 287 7.62 3.96 -0.32
CA MET A 287 6.25 3.81 0.16
C MET A 287 6.16 2.83 1.31
N THR A 288 5.03 2.86 2.02
CA THR A 288 4.84 1.94 3.13
C THR A 288 4.78 0.50 2.63
N ILE A 289 5.28 -0.44 3.44
CA ILE A 289 5.21 -1.88 3.14
C ILE A 289 3.78 -2.31 2.77
N LEU A 290 2.78 -1.76 3.49
CA LEU A 290 1.36 -2.01 3.22
C LEU A 290 0.94 -1.60 1.80
N LYS A 291 1.40 -0.44 1.30
CA LYS A 291 1.12 0.02 -0.07
C LYS A 291 1.92 -0.74 -1.13
N GLY A 292 3.07 -1.29 -0.75
CA GLY A 292 3.88 -2.20 -1.57
C GLY A 292 3.27 -3.60 -1.72
N GLN A 293 2.21 -3.94 -0.97
CA GLN A 293 1.52 -5.23 -1.08
C GLN A 293 0.98 -5.44 -2.51
N GLY A 294 0.93 -6.68 -3.00
CA GLY A 294 0.65 -7.01 -4.40
C GLY A 294 1.70 -6.64 -5.47
N GLN A 295 2.62 -5.70 -5.20
CA GLN A 295 3.59 -5.25 -6.22
C GLN A 295 4.77 -6.23 -6.35
N THR A 296 5.20 -6.51 -7.59
CA THR A 296 6.44 -7.24 -7.85
C THR A 296 7.51 -6.23 -8.26
N ILE A 297 8.61 -6.20 -7.52
CA ILE A 297 9.64 -5.17 -7.65
C ILE A 297 10.98 -5.85 -7.76
N ARG A 298 11.80 -5.44 -8.74
CA ARG A 298 13.06 -6.12 -9.03
C ARG A 298 14.10 -5.82 -7.96
N THR A 299 14.26 -4.55 -7.59
CA THR A 299 15.24 -4.06 -6.62
C THR A 299 14.53 -3.37 -5.47
N VAL A 300 14.73 -3.87 -4.26
CA VAL A 300 13.99 -3.44 -3.08
C VAL A 300 14.97 -3.00 -2.00
N GLY A 301 14.84 -1.75 -1.57
CA GLY A 301 15.40 -1.29 -0.30
C GLY A 301 14.36 -1.46 0.79
N ILE A 302 14.75 -1.98 1.95
CA ILE A 302 13.87 -2.06 3.12
C ILE A 302 14.48 -1.16 4.19
N ASP A 303 13.78 -0.09 4.54
CA ASP A 303 14.17 0.80 5.62
C ASP A 303 13.46 0.37 6.91
N LEU A 304 14.24 -0.12 7.87
CA LEU A 304 13.82 -0.53 9.20
C LEU A 304 14.47 0.36 10.28
N GLU A 305 14.74 1.63 9.98
CA GLU A 305 15.06 2.63 11.01
C GLU A 305 13.97 2.64 12.09
N ARG A 306 12.71 2.56 11.64
CA ARG A 306 11.55 2.33 12.51
C ARG A 306 11.07 0.89 12.35
N GLU A 307 10.78 0.24 13.47
CA GLU A 307 10.40 -1.18 13.45
C GLU A 307 9.03 -1.42 12.80
N VAL A 308 8.89 -2.66 12.31
CA VAL A 308 7.58 -3.20 11.94
C VAL A 308 6.68 -3.25 13.19
N PHE A 309 5.39 -3.00 12.99
CA PHE A 309 4.42 -2.86 14.07
C PHE A 309 3.14 -3.68 13.85
N SER A 310 3.04 -4.37 12.72
CA SER A 310 1.86 -5.16 12.36
C SER A 310 2.24 -6.49 11.72
N HIS A 311 1.28 -7.40 11.71
CA HIS A 311 1.40 -8.72 11.14
C HIS A 311 1.99 -8.71 9.73
N GLY A 312 2.96 -9.58 9.50
CA GLY A 312 3.40 -9.93 8.15
C GLY A 312 4.13 -8.81 7.41
N GLN A 313 4.40 -7.66 8.04
CA GLN A 313 5.10 -6.54 7.40
C GLN A 313 6.52 -6.94 6.96
N LEU A 314 7.28 -7.61 7.84
CA LEU A 314 8.64 -8.06 7.51
C LEU A 314 8.61 -9.05 6.34
N TYR A 315 7.73 -10.05 6.39
CA TYR A 315 7.52 -10.99 5.29
C TYR A 315 7.11 -10.29 3.99
N THR A 316 6.19 -9.32 4.06
CA THR A 316 5.71 -8.57 2.90
C THR A 316 6.86 -7.81 2.24
N ALA A 317 7.70 -7.14 3.03
CA ALA A 317 8.86 -6.40 2.54
C ALA A 317 9.85 -7.30 1.80
N PHE A 318 10.31 -8.40 2.43
CA PHE A 318 11.23 -9.33 1.78
C PHE A 318 10.61 -10.03 0.57
N SER A 319 9.36 -10.47 0.65
CA SER A 319 8.70 -11.20 -0.46
C SER A 319 8.42 -10.38 -1.72
N ARG A 320 8.71 -9.06 -1.74
CA ARG A 320 8.55 -8.22 -2.93
C ARG A 320 9.58 -8.51 -4.01
N ALA A 321 10.78 -8.94 -3.63
CA ALA A 321 11.84 -9.32 -4.56
C ALA A 321 11.86 -10.84 -4.79
N SER A 322 12.16 -11.24 -6.02
CA SER A 322 12.35 -12.64 -6.41
C SER A 322 13.78 -13.17 -6.20
N ASP A 323 14.72 -12.26 -5.95
CA ASP A 323 16.16 -12.51 -5.85
C ASP A 323 16.72 -11.71 -4.68
N GLY A 324 17.30 -12.41 -3.71
CA GLY A 324 17.87 -11.81 -2.51
C GLY A 324 19.05 -10.88 -2.79
N ASN A 325 19.74 -11.05 -3.92
CA ASN A 325 20.82 -10.14 -4.32
C ASN A 325 20.32 -8.73 -4.59
N ASN A 326 19.04 -8.59 -4.98
CA ASN A 326 18.39 -7.32 -5.25
C ASN A 326 17.67 -6.74 -4.02
N VAL A 327 18.00 -7.22 -2.81
CA VAL A 327 17.45 -6.70 -1.55
C VAL A 327 18.56 -6.16 -0.66
N ARG A 328 18.36 -4.95 -0.12
CA ARG A 328 19.16 -4.42 0.98
C ARG A 328 18.27 -3.85 2.07
N VAL A 329 18.79 -3.85 3.28
CA VAL A 329 18.08 -3.46 4.49
C VAL A 329 18.92 -2.47 5.28
N TYR A 330 18.35 -1.31 5.56
CA TYR A 330 18.89 -0.37 6.53
C TYR A 330 18.21 -0.63 7.87
N ALA A 331 18.99 -1.04 8.88
CA ALA A 331 18.48 -1.36 10.22
C ALA A 331 19.43 -0.78 11.29
N PRO A 332 19.46 0.55 11.45
CA PRO A 332 20.37 1.21 12.39
C PRO A 332 20.00 0.91 13.85
N ASN A 333 20.98 1.04 14.74
CA ASN A 333 20.81 0.96 16.20
C ASN A 333 20.17 -0.36 16.68
N ARG A 334 20.41 -1.47 15.96
CA ARG A 334 19.94 -2.80 16.35
C ARG A 334 21.00 -3.58 17.11
N GLU A 335 20.54 -4.45 18.02
CA GLU A 335 21.40 -5.46 18.61
C GLU A 335 22.00 -6.32 17.51
N THR A 336 23.32 -6.53 17.57
CA THR A 336 24.07 -7.32 16.60
C THR A 336 24.72 -8.50 17.30
N ASP A 337 24.62 -9.69 16.71
CA ASP A 337 25.26 -10.88 17.26
C ASP A 337 26.71 -11.06 16.78
N ALA A 338 27.36 -12.13 17.26
CA ALA A 338 28.75 -12.44 16.91
C ALA A 338 28.98 -12.70 15.42
N GLN A 339 27.93 -12.95 14.63
CA GLN A 339 28.00 -13.14 13.18
C GLN A 339 27.69 -11.85 12.41
N GLY A 340 27.50 -10.72 13.09
CA GLY A 340 27.18 -9.44 12.47
C GLY A 340 25.71 -9.31 12.04
N ARG A 341 24.82 -10.20 12.48
CA ARG A 341 23.40 -10.15 12.12
C ARG A 341 22.68 -9.11 12.97
N ALA A 342 21.79 -8.33 12.36
CA ALA A 342 20.99 -7.34 13.08
C ALA A 342 19.64 -7.92 13.52
N ARG A 343 19.28 -7.77 14.80
CA ARG A 343 18.00 -8.21 15.35
C ARG A 343 16.88 -7.24 15.02
N VAL A 344 15.78 -7.73 14.45
CA VAL A 344 14.55 -6.96 14.18
C VAL A 344 13.31 -7.73 14.63
N LEU A 345 12.20 -7.02 14.88
CA LEU A 345 10.91 -7.65 15.17
C LEU A 345 10.35 -8.43 13.97
N ASN A 346 9.74 -9.57 14.24
CA ASN A 346 8.89 -10.33 13.32
C ASN A 346 7.52 -10.59 13.96
N ILE A 347 6.52 -9.81 13.56
CA ILE A 347 5.17 -9.91 14.12
C ILE A 347 4.33 -10.86 13.26
N VAL A 348 3.98 -12.03 13.80
CA VAL A 348 3.22 -13.07 13.09
C VAL A 348 2.06 -13.58 13.95
N ALA A 349 0.83 -13.46 13.44
CA ALA A 349 -0.37 -14.04 14.03
C ALA A 349 -0.43 -15.52 13.62
N THR A 350 0.29 -16.37 14.33
CA THR A 350 0.43 -17.80 13.99
C THR A 350 -0.91 -18.54 14.00
N ASN A 351 -1.85 -18.13 14.85
CA ASN A 351 -3.22 -18.63 14.89
C ASN A 351 -3.97 -18.45 13.55
N MET A 352 -3.71 -17.37 12.82
CA MET A 352 -4.31 -17.12 11.50
C MET A 352 -3.78 -18.07 10.42
N LEU A 353 -2.52 -18.46 10.54
CA LEU A 353 -1.85 -19.31 9.56
C LEU A 353 -2.30 -20.78 9.67
N GLN A 354 -2.79 -21.20 10.84
CA GLN A 354 -3.31 -22.55 11.09
C GLN A 354 -4.69 -22.81 10.47
N LEU A 355 -5.42 -21.74 10.14
CA LEU A 355 -6.75 -21.81 9.52
C LEU A 355 -6.69 -21.98 7.99
N GLN A 356 -5.53 -22.39 7.44
CA GLN A 356 -5.27 -22.50 6.00
C GLN A 356 -5.15 -23.93 5.51
#